data_AF-A0AAW9KJJ7-F1
#
_entry.id   AF-A0AAW9KJJ7-F1
#
_cell.length_a   1.000
_cell.length_b   1.000
_cell.length_c   1.000
_cell.angle_alpha   90.00
_cell.angle_beta   90.00
_cell.angle_gamma   90.00
#
_symmetry.space_group_name_H-M   'P 1'
#
loop_
_entity.id
_entity.type
_entity.pdbx_description
1 polymer ?
#
loop_
_entity_poly.entity_id
_entity_poly.type
_entity_poly.pdbx_seq_one_letter_code
_entity_poly.pdbx_strand_id
1 'polypeptide(L)'
;ANLAGKGGDAFAITEAYTVVVAHDLTPSDTAQLDRSKVVGFLTNIGGRTSHSAIMARTLEIPAIVGLKDITTSVKNGDMVIVDGIEGICIINPEQSVIDEYTAKREKFLAEQEELKKLITVKTVTKSGRRVEVCGNIGSPADAEAVVANGGDGVGLFRTEFLYMDRDSAPTEEEQVESYKRVLEIMDGKQVVIRTLDSGGDKTLPYLPLPQEM
;
A
#
# COMPACT_ATOMS: atom_id res chain seq x y z
N ALA A 1 9.01 -23.26 -14.48
CA ALA A 1 8.88 -23.10 -15.95
C ALA A 1 7.41 -23.28 -16.34
N ASN A 2 6.80 -22.26 -16.96
CA ASN A 2 5.41 -22.36 -17.44
C ASN A 2 5.36 -23.10 -18.79
N LEU A 3 4.16 -23.43 -19.30
CA LEU A 3 3.94 -24.18 -20.54
C LEU A 3 4.70 -23.66 -21.77
N ALA A 4 5.05 -22.36 -21.78
CA ALA A 4 5.84 -21.73 -22.84
C ALA A 4 7.37 -21.79 -22.61
N GLY A 5 7.85 -22.47 -21.57
CA GLY A 5 9.26 -22.49 -21.16
C GLY A 5 9.78 -21.15 -20.61
N LYS A 6 8.97 -20.09 -20.61
CA LYS A 6 9.32 -18.74 -20.13
C LYS A 6 9.13 -18.55 -18.63
N GLY A 7 9.56 -19.52 -17.82
CA GLY A 7 9.58 -19.35 -16.37
C GLY A 7 11.02 -19.28 -15.90
N GLY A 8 11.58 -18.07 -15.88
CA GLY A 8 12.79 -17.75 -15.13
C GLY A 8 12.43 -16.85 -13.95
N ASP A 9 13.32 -16.75 -12.97
CA ASP A 9 13.27 -15.78 -11.86
C ASP A 9 13.35 -14.34 -12.41
N ALA A 10 12.26 -13.85 -13.01
CA ALA A 10 12.20 -12.50 -13.56
C ALA A 10 12.37 -11.42 -12.47
N PHE A 11 12.26 -11.79 -11.19
CA PHE A 11 12.44 -10.94 -10.02
C PHE A 11 13.69 -11.26 -9.18
N ALA A 12 14.72 -11.89 -9.77
CA ALA A 12 16.02 -12.01 -9.11
C ALA A 12 16.74 -10.65 -9.04
N ILE A 13 16.29 -9.79 -8.13
CA ILE A 13 16.92 -8.50 -7.87
C ILE A 13 18.22 -8.78 -7.11
N THR A 14 19.34 -8.56 -7.77
CA THR A 14 20.68 -8.85 -7.23
C THR A 14 21.34 -7.63 -6.62
N GLU A 15 21.03 -6.42 -7.11
CA GLU A 15 21.67 -5.17 -6.71
C GLU A 15 20.86 -4.44 -5.62
N ALA A 16 21.57 -3.89 -4.64
CA ALA A 16 20.97 -3.03 -3.62
C ALA A 16 20.66 -1.64 -4.18
N TYR A 17 19.73 -0.93 -3.55
CA TYR A 17 19.28 0.41 -3.97
C TYR A 17 18.68 0.45 -5.38
N THR A 18 17.95 -0.60 -5.75
CA THR A 18 17.32 -0.73 -7.08
C THR A 18 15.97 -0.02 -7.11
N VAL A 19 15.72 0.77 -8.16
CA VAL A 19 14.39 1.24 -8.54
C VAL A 19 13.83 0.34 -9.62
N VAL A 20 12.68 -0.29 -9.38
CA VAL A 20 12.04 -1.17 -10.37
C VAL A 20 11.22 -0.34 -11.36
N VAL A 21 11.47 -0.50 -12.65
CA VAL A 21 10.68 0.16 -13.71
C VAL A 21 9.93 -0.91 -14.51
N ALA A 22 8.61 -0.78 -14.61
CA ALA A 22 7.77 -1.76 -15.30
C ALA A 22 6.62 -1.10 -16.06
N HIS A 23 6.00 -1.84 -16.99
CA HIS A 23 4.77 -1.34 -17.62
C HIS A 23 3.65 -1.27 -16.60
N ASP A 24 3.49 -2.36 -15.84
CA ASP A 24 2.61 -2.50 -14.69
C ASP A 24 3.24 -3.50 -13.71
N LEU A 25 2.80 -3.48 -12.45
CA LEU A 25 3.16 -4.48 -11.45
C LEU A 25 1.90 -5.12 -10.89
N THR A 26 1.79 -6.44 -11.02
CA THR A 26 0.68 -7.19 -10.43
C THR A 26 0.85 -7.29 -8.91
N PRO A 27 -0.22 -7.61 -8.14
CA PRO A 27 -0.10 -7.86 -6.70
C PRO A 27 0.99 -8.89 -6.36
N SER A 28 1.04 -9.98 -7.13
CA SER A 28 2.05 -11.04 -6.97
C SER A 28 3.47 -10.54 -7.19
N ASP A 29 3.69 -9.66 -8.18
CA ASP A 29 5.00 -9.07 -8.45
C ASP A 29 5.44 -8.16 -7.30
N THR A 30 4.54 -7.28 -6.84
CA THR A 30 4.85 -6.36 -5.72
C THR A 30 5.12 -7.11 -4.41
N ALA A 31 4.44 -8.22 -4.16
CA ALA A 31 4.65 -9.04 -2.97
C ALA A 31 6.01 -9.75 -2.96
N GLN A 32 6.58 -10.00 -4.14
CA GLN A 32 7.89 -10.67 -4.31
C GLN A 32 9.08 -9.70 -4.28
N LEU A 33 8.84 -8.39 -4.17
CA LEU A 33 9.93 -7.41 -4.13
C LEU A 33 10.78 -7.60 -2.87
N ASP A 34 12.08 -7.80 -3.07
CA ASP A 34 13.06 -7.86 -2.00
C ASP A 34 13.28 -6.46 -1.40
N ARG A 35 12.65 -6.20 -0.25
CA ARG A 35 12.70 -4.91 0.46
C ARG A 35 14.09 -4.51 0.93
N SER A 36 15.04 -5.45 1.01
CA SER A 36 16.41 -5.12 1.36
C SER A 36 17.17 -4.44 0.22
N LYS A 37 16.64 -4.55 -1.01
CA LYS A 37 17.28 -4.08 -2.23
C LYS A 37 16.47 -3.04 -2.97
N VAL A 38 15.14 -3.20 -3.02
CA VAL A 38 14.25 -2.30 -3.77
C VAL A 38 13.92 -1.08 -2.94
N VAL A 39 14.26 0.10 -3.47
CA VAL A 39 14.06 1.39 -2.79
C VAL A 39 12.92 2.22 -3.40
N GLY A 40 12.30 1.72 -4.46
CA GLY A 40 11.10 2.30 -5.06
C GLY A 40 10.75 1.66 -6.39
N PHE A 41 9.62 2.06 -6.97
CA PHE A 41 9.25 1.60 -8.30
C PHE A 41 8.44 2.62 -9.11
N LEU A 42 8.48 2.45 -10.42
CA LEU A 42 7.84 3.33 -11.39
C LEU A 42 7.06 2.50 -12.42
N THR A 43 5.82 2.88 -12.73
CA THR A 43 5.01 2.17 -13.74
C THR A 43 4.42 3.09 -14.80
N ASN A 44 4.30 2.57 -16.03
CA ASN A 44 3.64 3.30 -17.12
C ASN A 44 2.14 3.49 -16.84
N ILE A 45 1.49 2.44 -16.35
CA ILE A 45 0.05 2.46 -16.06
C ILE A 45 -0.21 2.36 -14.56
N GLY A 46 -1.48 2.52 -14.17
CA GLY A 46 -1.90 2.55 -12.77
C GLY A 46 -2.37 3.93 -12.35
N GLY A 47 -3.02 3.97 -11.19
CA GLY A 47 -3.57 5.18 -10.62
C GLY A 47 -3.41 5.18 -9.11
N ARG A 48 -3.74 6.28 -8.44
CA ARG A 48 -3.55 6.44 -6.98
C ARG A 48 -4.22 5.34 -6.13
N THR A 49 -5.22 4.67 -6.69
CA THR A 49 -6.02 3.59 -6.08
C THR A 49 -5.75 2.20 -6.70
N SER A 50 -4.76 2.06 -7.59
CA SER A 50 -4.41 0.75 -8.15
C SER A 50 -3.80 -0.17 -7.09
N HIS A 51 -3.89 -1.48 -7.32
CA HIS A 51 -3.29 -2.49 -6.43
C HIS A 51 -1.80 -2.23 -6.18
N SER A 52 -1.04 -1.91 -7.23
CA SER A 52 0.37 -1.52 -7.13
C SER A 52 0.58 -0.30 -6.20
N ALA A 53 -0.22 0.76 -6.35
CA ALA A 53 -0.12 1.95 -5.52
C ALA A 53 -0.53 1.70 -4.05
N ILE A 54 -1.47 0.80 -3.80
CA ILE A 54 -1.86 0.39 -2.44
C ILE A 54 -0.72 -0.42 -1.81
N MET A 55 -0.19 -1.41 -2.52
CA MET A 55 0.92 -2.24 -2.04
C MET A 55 2.16 -1.39 -1.73
N ALA A 56 2.49 -0.39 -2.56
CA ALA A 56 3.62 0.51 -2.28
C ALA A 56 3.55 1.16 -0.89
N ARG A 57 2.35 1.60 -0.47
CA ARG A 57 2.13 2.22 0.83
C ARG A 57 2.29 1.21 1.96
N THR A 58 1.75 0.00 1.79
CA THR A 58 1.91 -1.10 2.75
C THR A 58 3.38 -1.53 2.89
N LEU A 59 4.14 -1.47 1.80
CA LEU A 59 5.56 -1.77 1.77
C LEU A 59 6.44 -0.60 2.23
N GLU A 60 5.86 0.58 2.46
CA GLU A 60 6.55 1.84 2.77
C GLU A 60 7.67 2.21 1.76
N ILE A 61 7.49 1.84 0.49
CA ILE A 61 8.41 2.17 -0.59
C ILE A 61 7.84 3.29 -1.47
N PRO A 62 8.65 4.31 -1.83
CA PRO A 62 8.26 5.32 -2.80
C PRO A 62 7.84 4.70 -4.13
N ALA A 63 6.68 5.12 -4.65
CA ALA A 63 6.20 4.66 -5.94
C ALA A 63 5.48 5.77 -6.72
N ILE A 64 5.68 5.78 -8.04
CA ILE A 64 4.96 6.66 -8.96
C ILE A 64 4.36 5.77 -10.06
N VAL A 65 3.03 5.84 -10.19
CA VAL A 65 2.29 5.03 -11.16
C VAL A 65 1.64 5.94 -12.20
N GLY A 66 1.42 5.42 -13.41
CA GLY A 66 0.75 6.18 -14.47
C GLY A 66 1.66 7.15 -15.23
N LEU A 67 2.98 6.90 -15.28
CA LEU A 67 3.96 7.76 -15.97
C LEU A 67 3.90 7.65 -17.50
N LYS A 68 3.09 6.73 -18.04
CA LYS A 68 2.85 6.45 -19.46
C LYS A 68 4.03 5.84 -20.21
N ASP A 69 5.22 6.43 -20.14
CA ASP A 69 6.37 6.09 -20.99
C ASP A 69 7.66 5.78 -20.21
N ILE A 70 7.58 5.55 -18.89
CA ILE A 70 8.76 5.37 -18.05
C ILE A 70 9.63 4.19 -18.49
N THR A 71 9.05 3.09 -18.97
CA THR A 71 9.79 1.92 -19.48
C THR A 71 10.62 2.21 -20.73
N THR A 72 10.30 3.27 -21.46
CA THR A 72 11.06 3.71 -22.64
C THR A 72 12.04 4.84 -22.32
N SER A 73 11.75 5.60 -21.26
CA SER A 73 12.54 6.75 -20.82
C SER A 73 13.73 6.35 -19.94
N VAL A 74 13.60 5.30 -19.13
CA VAL A 74 14.64 4.78 -18.24
C VAL A 74 15.29 3.54 -18.84
N LYS A 75 16.62 3.43 -18.73
CA LYS A 75 17.41 2.25 -19.09
C LYS A 75 17.97 1.59 -17.85
N ASN A 76 18.24 0.29 -17.96
CA ASN A 76 18.92 -0.44 -16.89
C ASN A 76 20.29 0.21 -16.61
N GLY A 77 20.56 0.50 -15.34
CA GLY A 77 21.78 1.17 -14.89
C GLY A 77 21.69 2.70 -14.82
N ASP A 78 20.60 3.32 -15.27
CA ASP A 78 20.38 4.75 -15.06
C ASP A 78 20.21 5.06 -13.57
N MET A 79 20.74 6.21 -13.14
CA MET A 79 20.47 6.72 -11.80
C MET A 79 19.11 7.41 -11.80
N VAL A 80 18.24 7.03 -10.87
CA VAL A 80 16.88 7.57 -10.82
C VAL A 80 16.55 8.05 -9.41
N ILE A 81 15.99 9.25 -9.32
CA ILE A 81 15.36 9.77 -8.10
C ILE A 81 13.86 9.56 -8.22
N VAL A 82 13.25 8.97 -7.19
CA VAL A 82 11.80 8.76 -7.07
C VAL A 82 11.26 9.64 -5.95
N ASP A 83 10.58 10.72 -6.30
CA ASP A 83 9.83 11.55 -5.37
C ASP A 83 8.38 11.10 -5.31
N GLY A 84 8.08 10.18 -4.38
CA GLY A 84 6.72 9.68 -4.16
C GLY A 84 5.76 10.71 -3.55
N ILE A 85 6.25 11.86 -3.06
CA ILE A 85 5.44 12.92 -2.45
C ILE A 85 4.90 13.84 -3.54
N GLU A 86 5.80 14.35 -4.39
CA GLU A 86 5.45 15.27 -5.48
C GLU A 86 5.07 14.52 -6.78
N GLY A 87 5.32 13.21 -6.85
CA GLY A 87 5.10 12.41 -8.05
C GLY A 87 6.12 12.70 -9.16
N ILE A 88 7.35 13.06 -8.79
CA ILE A 88 8.42 13.46 -9.73
C ILE A 88 9.45 12.33 -9.85
N CYS A 89 9.77 11.96 -11.10
CA CYS A 89 10.87 11.08 -11.42
C CYS A 89 11.97 11.87 -12.13
N ILE A 90 13.21 11.78 -11.66
CA ILE A 90 14.36 12.42 -12.30
C ILE A 90 15.36 11.35 -12.73
N ILE A 91 15.66 11.32 -14.03
CA ILE A 91 16.54 10.33 -14.66
C ILE A 91 17.90 10.98 -14.89
N ASN A 92 18.97 10.29 -14.50
CA ASN A 92 20.35 10.75 -14.58
C ASN A 92 20.53 12.19 -14.06
N PRO A 93 20.13 12.47 -12.80
CA PRO A 93 20.25 13.80 -12.21
C PRO A 93 21.71 14.26 -12.11
N GLU A 94 21.93 15.57 -12.20
CA GLU A 94 23.22 16.17 -11.88
C GLU A 94 23.50 16.09 -10.36
N GLN A 95 24.77 16.16 -9.97
CA GLN A 95 25.18 16.03 -8.57
C GLN A 95 24.47 17.02 -7.64
N SER A 96 24.24 18.26 -8.09
CA SER A 96 23.51 19.27 -7.33
C SER A 96 22.09 18.84 -6.98
N VAL A 97 21.40 18.17 -7.90
CA VAL A 97 20.05 17.62 -7.71
C VAL A 97 20.11 16.41 -6.76
N ILE A 98 21.13 15.56 -6.88
CA ILE A 98 21.35 14.44 -5.96
C ILE A 98 21.51 14.95 -4.53
N ASP A 99 22.32 15.99 -4.33
CA ASP A 99 22.58 16.57 -3.00
C ASP A 99 21.30 17.18 -2.40
N GLU A 100 20.51 17.89 -3.21
CA GLU A 100 19.21 18.44 -2.81
C GLU A 100 18.25 17.33 -2.34
N TYR A 101 18.09 16.28 -3.16
CA TYR A 101 17.17 15.19 -2.83
C TYR A 101 17.66 14.31 -1.68
N THR A 102 18.97 14.19 -1.51
CA THR A 102 19.57 13.55 -0.32
C THR A 102 19.18 14.31 0.94
N ALA A 103 19.35 15.64 0.95
CA ALA A 103 18.93 16.48 2.08
C ALA A 103 17.40 16.42 2.31
N LYS A 104 16.60 16.40 1.23
CA LYS A 104 15.14 16.25 1.31
C LYS A 104 14.75 14.93 1.96
N ARG A 105 15.41 13.83 1.58
CA ARG A 105 15.22 12.49 2.16
C ARG A 105 15.59 12.47 3.65
N GLU A 106 16.73 13.04 4.03
CA GLU A 106 17.15 13.10 5.43
C GLU A 106 16.14 13.87 6.29
N LYS A 107 15.65 15.01 5.79
CA LYS A 107 14.59 15.77 6.46
C LYS A 107 13.31 14.96 6.61
N PHE A 108 12.88 14.24 5.57
CA PHE A 108 11.71 13.38 5.61
C PHE A 108 11.85 12.27 6.67
N LEU A 109 13.02 11.62 6.73
CA LEU A 109 13.30 10.60 7.74
C LEU A 109 13.31 11.17 9.16
N ALA A 110 13.89 12.36 9.36
CA ALA A 110 13.88 13.03 10.65
C ALA A 110 12.45 13.39 11.09
N GLU A 111 11.62 13.87 10.16
CA GLU A 111 10.21 14.18 10.43
C GLU A 111 9.42 12.91 10.81
N GLN A 112 9.64 11.80 10.12
CA GLN A 112 9.05 10.49 10.48
C GLN A 112 9.43 10.07 11.91
N GLU A 113 10.68 10.25 12.32
CA GLU A 113 11.12 9.95 13.70
C GLU A 113 10.48 10.89 14.74
N GLU A 114 10.28 12.17 14.42
CA GLU A 114 9.53 13.08 15.30
C GLU A 114 8.06 12.68 15.41
N LEU A 115 7.42 12.27 14.31
CA LEU A 115 6.03 11.81 14.30
C LEU A 115 5.82 10.55 15.14
N LYS A 116 6.79 9.64 15.19
CA LYS A 116 6.73 8.45 16.05
C LYS A 116 6.58 8.80 17.53
N LYS A 117 7.07 9.96 17.98
CA LYS A 117 6.90 10.44 19.37
C LYS A 117 5.44 10.74 19.71
N LEU A 118 4.58 10.93 18.70
CA LEU A 118 3.16 11.22 18.87
C LEU A 118 2.29 9.98 19.04
N ILE A 119 2.82 8.76 18.81
CA ILE A 119 2.06 7.50 18.89
C ILE A 119 1.33 7.33 20.23
N THR A 120 1.92 7.79 21.33
CA THR A 120 1.32 7.69 22.68
C THR A 120 0.61 8.96 23.12
N VAL A 121 0.67 10.02 22.32
CA VAL A 121 0.13 11.34 22.65
C VAL A 121 -1.33 11.41 22.24
N LYS A 122 -2.17 11.89 23.15
CA LYS A 122 -3.57 12.13 22.85
C LYS A 122 -3.72 13.26 21.82
N THR A 123 -4.23 12.96 20.64
CA THR A 123 -4.83 13.91 19.68
C THR A 123 -5.81 14.88 20.33
N VAL A 124 -5.38 16.12 20.55
CA VAL A 124 -6.19 17.22 21.09
C VAL A 124 -5.89 18.47 20.29
N THR A 125 -6.93 19.19 19.87
CA THR A 125 -6.78 20.47 19.17
C THR A 125 -6.17 21.54 20.09
N LYS A 126 -5.64 22.63 19.52
CA LYS A 126 -5.08 23.75 20.31
C LYS A 126 -6.08 24.38 21.30
N SER A 127 -7.38 24.24 21.05
CA SER A 127 -8.46 24.72 21.93
C SER A 127 -8.90 23.68 22.99
N GLY A 128 -8.26 22.51 23.06
CA GLY A 128 -8.54 21.48 24.06
C GLY A 128 -9.59 20.44 23.66
N ARG A 129 -10.17 20.52 22.45
CA ARG A 129 -11.13 19.51 21.98
C ARG A 129 -10.41 18.21 21.60
N ARG A 130 -10.83 17.10 22.20
CA ARG A 130 -10.42 15.73 21.83
C ARG A 130 -11.04 15.34 20.49
N VAL A 131 -10.24 14.74 19.63
CA VAL A 131 -10.66 14.13 18.36
C VAL A 131 -10.08 12.71 18.32
N GLU A 132 -10.87 11.75 17.85
CA GLU A 132 -10.42 10.38 17.65
C GLU A 132 -9.79 10.23 16.26
N VAL A 133 -8.64 9.56 16.21
CA VAL A 133 -7.97 9.21 14.96
C VAL A 133 -7.98 7.70 14.84
N CYS A 134 -8.87 7.19 13.98
CA CYS A 134 -9.07 5.77 13.80
C CYS A 134 -8.55 5.29 12.45
N GLY A 135 -8.17 4.02 12.38
CA GLY A 135 -7.74 3.38 11.15
C GLY A 135 -8.90 2.89 10.29
N ASN A 136 -8.69 2.89 8.97
CA ASN A 136 -9.54 2.21 8.00
C ASN A 136 -8.84 0.92 7.57
N ILE A 137 -9.47 -0.23 7.77
CA ILE A 137 -8.87 -1.55 7.55
C ILE A 137 -9.67 -2.38 6.54
N GLY A 138 -8.98 -3.29 5.84
CA GLY A 138 -9.60 -4.29 4.96
C GLY A 138 -9.36 -5.72 5.42
N SER A 139 -8.40 -5.95 6.31
CA SER A 139 -8.04 -7.26 6.85
C SER A 139 -7.70 -7.19 8.34
N PRO A 140 -7.70 -8.32 9.05
CA PRO A 140 -7.23 -8.36 10.43
C PRO A 140 -5.75 -7.94 10.61
N ALA A 141 -4.90 -8.14 9.61
CA ALA A 141 -3.50 -7.72 9.67
C ALA A 141 -3.33 -6.20 9.72
N ASP A 142 -4.22 -5.45 9.04
CA ASP A 142 -4.19 -3.98 9.06
C ASP A 142 -4.49 -3.43 10.47
N ALA A 143 -5.24 -4.16 11.30
CA ALA A 143 -5.54 -3.76 12.67
C ALA A 143 -4.27 -3.65 13.53
N GLU A 144 -3.27 -4.51 13.30
CA GLU A 144 -1.98 -4.44 13.99
C GLU A 144 -1.25 -3.14 13.66
N ALA A 145 -1.30 -2.70 12.40
CA ALA A 145 -0.74 -1.42 11.97
C ALA A 145 -1.44 -0.23 12.62
N VAL A 146 -2.76 -0.30 12.83
CA VAL A 146 -3.52 0.74 13.56
C VAL A 146 -3.03 0.86 15.01
N VAL A 147 -2.81 -0.27 15.70
CA VAL A 147 -2.27 -0.26 17.06
C VAL A 147 -0.85 0.31 17.08
N ALA A 148 0.01 -0.16 16.18
CA ALA A 148 1.40 0.28 16.09
C ALA A 148 1.54 1.80 15.86
N ASN A 149 0.58 2.41 15.15
CA ASN A 149 0.54 3.84 14.88
C ASN A 149 -0.26 4.65 15.90
N GLY A 150 -0.69 4.05 17.03
CA GLY A 150 -1.36 4.77 18.10
C GLY A 150 -2.83 5.14 17.81
N GLY A 151 -3.47 4.45 16.87
CA GLY A 151 -4.86 4.70 16.52
C GLY A 151 -5.82 4.51 17.71
N ASP A 152 -6.83 5.37 17.79
CA ASP A 152 -7.87 5.36 18.83
C ASP A 152 -8.87 4.21 18.66
N GLY A 153 -8.87 3.55 17.49
CA GLY A 153 -9.70 2.42 17.15
C GLY A 153 -9.75 2.19 15.63
N VAL A 154 -10.72 1.41 15.19
CA VAL A 154 -11.05 1.20 13.77
C VAL A 154 -12.33 1.97 13.44
N GLY A 155 -12.20 2.96 12.55
CA GLY A 155 -13.32 3.82 12.12
C GLY A 155 -14.09 3.22 10.95
N LEU A 156 -13.48 2.29 10.22
CA LEU A 156 -14.10 1.54 9.14
C LEU A 156 -13.37 0.23 8.92
N PHE A 157 -14.03 -0.89 9.19
CA PHE A 157 -13.63 -2.20 8.69
C PHE A 157 -14.44 -2.54 7.43
N ARG A 158 -13.76 -2.54 6.29
CA ARG A 158 -14.30 -2.94 4.99
C ARG A 158 -14.37 -4.46 4.90
N THR A 159 -15.59 -5.01 4.91
CA THR A 159 -15.80 -6.46 4.88
C THR A 159 -15.77 -7.04 3.48
N GLU A 160 -15.77 -6.21 2.42
CA GLU A 160 -15.81 -6.69 1.03
C GLU A 160 -14.64 -7.63 0.70
N PHE A 161 -13.47 -7.41 1.30
CA PHE A 161 -12.28 -8.24 1.09
C PHE A 161 -12.44 -9.68 1.60
N LEU A 162 -13.40 -9.96 2.50
CA LEU A 162 -13.75 -11.35 2.90
C LEU A 162 -14.51 -12.10 1.79
N TYR A 163 -15.11 -11.35 0.86
CA TYR A 163 -15.94 -11.87 -0.22
C TYR A 163 -15.20 -11.88 -1.58
N MET A 164 -14.23 -10.99 -1.77
CA MET A 164 -13.44 -10.89 -3.00
C MET A 164 -12.42 -12.04 -3.16
N ASP A 165 -12.04 -12.33 -4.40
CA ASP A 165 -11.03 -13.35 -4.77
C ASP A 165 -11.33 -14.78 -4.27
N ARG A 166 -12.62 -15.17 -4.27
CA ARG A 166 -13.08 -16.50 -3.86
C ARG A 166 -14.15 -17.05 -4.81
N ASP A 167 -14.33 -18.37 -4.79
CA ASP A 167 -15.34 -19.08 -5.59
C ASP A 167 -16.70 -19.21 -4.89
N SER A 168 -16.79 -18.81 -3.61
CA SER A 168 -18.02 -18.85 -2.83
C SER A 168 -18.04 -17.76 -1.76
N ALA A 169 -19.23 -17.40 -1.29
CA ALA A 169 -19.38 -16.49 -0.15
C ALA A 169 -18.71 -17.07 1.11
N PRO A 170 -18.13 -16.21 1.97
CA PRO A 170 -17.55 -16.65 3.23
C PRO A 170 -18.63 -17.23 4.15
N THR A 171 -18.28 -18.26 4.92
CA THR A 171 -19.21 -18.82 5.90
C THR A 171 -19.38 -17.87 7.10
N GLU A 172 -20.38 -18.14 7.93
CA GLU A 172 -20.55 -17.40 9.19
C GLU A 172 -19.31 -17.56 10.09
N GLU A 173 -18.76 -18.77 10.19
CA GLU A 173 -17.58 -19.05 11.00
C GLU A 173 -16.35 -18.26 10.53
N GLU A 174 -16.13 -18.15 9.21
CA GLU A 174 -15.03 -17.36 8.65
C GLU A 174 -15.17 -15.87 8.96
N GLN A 175 -16.41 -15.36 8.89
CA GLN A 175 -16.71 -13.98 9.26
C GLN A 175 -16.48 -13.75 10.76
N VAL A 176 -16.99 -14.65 11.62
CA VAL A 176 -16.82 -14.59 13.07
C VAL A 176 -15.34 -14.57 13.44
N GLU A 177 -14.54 -15.47 12.86
CA GLU A 177 -13.09 -15.54 13.14
C GLU A 177 -12.39 -14.24 12.77
N SER A 178 -12.69 -13.68 11.59
CA SER A 178 -12.12 -12.41 11.13
C SER A 178 -12.49 -11.24 12.05
N TYR A 179 -13.77 -11.10 12.39
CA TYR A 179 -14.24 -10.00 13.24
C TYR A 179 -13.71 -10.13 14.67
N LYS A 180 -13.72 -11.35 15.22
CA LYS A 180 -13.16 -11.65 16.54
C LYS A 180 -11.69 -11.28 16.60
N ARG A 181 -10.90 -11.64 15.59
CA ARG A 181 -9.47 -11.33 15.55
C ARG A 181 -9.22 -9.82 15.59
N VAL A 182 -9.99 -9.02 14.85
CA VAL A 182 -9.87 -7.55 14.87
C VAL A 182 -10.23 -6.99 16.25
N LEU A 183 -11.31 -7.48 16.87
CA LEU A 183 -11.73 -7.04 18.20
C LEU A 183 -10.69 -7.37 19.28
N GLU A 184 -10.07 -8.56 19.19
CA GLU A 184 -8.98 -8.96 20.09
C GLU A 184 -7.74 -8.06 19.93
N ILE A 185 -7.33 -7.75 18.69
CA ILE A 185 -6.18 -6.85 18.43
C ILE A 185 -6.45 -5.44 18.96
N MET A 186 -7.70 -4.97 18.87
CA MET A 186 -8.08 -3.62 19.29
C MET A 186 -8.22 -3.45 20.81
N ASP A 187 -8.21 -4.54 21.59
CA ASP A 187 -8.17 -4.55 23.05
C ASP A 187 -9.12 -3.53 23.71
N GLY A 188 -10.40 -3.62 23.35
CA GLY A 188 -11.46 -2.75 23.90
C GLY A 188 -11.62 -1.38 23.22
N LYS A 189 -10.78 -1.04 22.24
CA LYS A 189 -11.00 0.13 21.37
C LYS A 189 -12.18 -0.10 20.41
N GLN A 190 -12.82 0.99 19.98
CA GLN A 190 -13.97 0.94 19.08
C GLN A 190 -13.60 0.30 17.73
N VAL A 191 -14.49 -0.55 17.20
CA VAL A 191 -14.40 -1.10 15.84
C VAL A 191 -15.72 -0.91 15.12
N VAL A 192 -15.72 -0.12 14.06
CA VAL A 192 -16.90 0.11 13.21
C VAL A 192 -16.84 -0.85 12.03
N ILE A 193 -17.65 -1.91 12.08
CA ILE A 193 -17.74 -2.90 11.01
C ILE A 193 -18.81 -2.47 10.02
N ARG A 194 -18.43 -2.31 8.75
CA ARG A 194 -19.39 -2.06 7.67
C ARG A 194 -19.84 -3.38 7.10
N THR A 195 -21.15 -3.58 6.97
CA THR A 195 -21.72 -4.72 6.24
C THR A 195 -21.27 -4.71 4.78
N LEU A 196 -21.41 -5.84 4.08
CA LEU A 196 -20.99 -5.98 2.68
C LEU A 196 -21.51 -4.82 1.81
N ASP A 197 -20.59 -4.06 1.22
CA ASP A 197 -20.84 -2.99 0.24
C ASP A 197 -20.28 -3.40 -1.14
N SER A 198 -21.09 -4.20 -1.85
CA SER A 198 -20.81 -4.66 -3.21
C SER A 198 -21.65 -3.85 -4.21
N GLY A 199 -21.03 -2.88 -4.88
CA GLY A 199 -21.62 -2.15 -6.01
C GLY A 199 -21.34 -2.85 -7.35
N GLY A 200 -21.91 -2.32 -8.45
CA GLY A 200 -21.76 -2.89 -9.80
C GLY A 200 -20.33 -2.96 -10.35
N ASP A 201 -19.37 -2.26 -9.74
CA ASP A 201 -17.95 -2.28 -10.08
C ASP A 201 -17.18 -3.46 -9.48
N LYS A 202 -17.77 -4.16 -8.49
CA LYS A 202 -17.14 -5.28 -7.77
C LYS A 202 -17.86 -6.57 -8.11
N THR A 203 -17.31 -7.31 -9.07
CA THR A 203 -17.90 -8.59 -9.50
C THR A 203 -17.57 -9.69 -8.49
N LEU A 204 -18.59 -10.22 -7.81
CA LEU A 204 -18.50 -11.46 -7.04
C LEU A 204 -18.90 -12.62 -7.96
N PRO A 205 -17.96 -13.47 -8.43
CA PRO A 205 -18.25 -14.47 -9.47
C PRO A 205 -19.37 -15.45 -9.11
N TYR A 206 -19.50 -15.74 -7.82
CA TYR A 206 -20.49 -16.66 -7.25
C TYR A 206 -21.83 -16.01 -6.88
N LEU A 207 -21.94 -14.68 -7.00
CA LEU A 207 -23.17 -13.94 -6.77
C LEU A 207 -23.56 -13.22 -8.08
N PRO A 208 -24.27 -13.90 -8.99
CA PRO A 208 -24.68 -13.30 -10.26
C PRO A 208 -25.69 -12.19 -10.00
N LEU A 209 -25.22 -10.95 -10.07
CA LEU A 209 -26.06 -9.75 -9.99
C LEU A 209 -26.44 -9.30 -11.40
N PRO A 210 -27.68 -8.80 -11.61
CA PRO A 210 -28.04 -8.18 -12.88
C PRO A 210 -27.16 -6.95 -13.13
N GLN A 211 -26.84 -6.70 -14.40
CA GLN A 211 -26.02 -5.56 -14.81
C GLN A 211 -26.78 -4.26 -14.52
N GLU A 212 -26.14 -3.34 -13.79
CA GLU A 212 -26.71 -2.01 -13.51
C GLU A 212 -26.81 -1.21 -14.82
N MET A 213 -27.93 -0.50 -15.04
CA MET A 213 -28.21 0.33 -16.24
C MET A 213 -27.46 1.65 -16.23
#